data_AF-A0A2L2Z5N8-F1
#
_entry.id   AF-A0A2L2Z5N8-F1
#
_cell.length_a   1.000
_cell.length_b   1.000
_cell.length_c   1.000
_cell.angle_alpha   90.00
_cell.angle_beta   90.00
_cell.angle_gamma   90.00
#
_symmetry.space_group_name_H-M   'P 1'
#
loop_
_entity.id
_entity.type
_entity.pdbx_description
1 polymer ?
#
loop_
_entity_poly.entity_id
_entity_poly.type
_entity_poly.pdbx_seq_one_letter_code
_entity_poly.pdbx_strand_id
1 'polypeptide(L)' 'HSLTKYMIGLSDVVMGAIATNNQDLYDIMKYYQISLCTVPSPFECLLVNRGLKSLHFRIERHIENAQKVA' A
#
# COMPACT_ATOMS: atom_id res chain seq x y z
N HIS A 1 1.70 -5.24 3.64
CA HIS A 1 1.47 -3.83 4.00
C HIS A 1 0.00 -3.46 3.89
N SER A 2 -0.55 -2.77 4.89
CA SER A 2 -1.83 -2.07 4.75
C SER A 2 -1.59 -0.77 3.98
N LEU A 3 -2.16 -0.67 2.79
CA LEU A 3 -2.00 0.48 1.90
C LEU A 3 -2.94 1.63 2.27
N THR A 4 -3.98 1.35 3.05
CA THR A 4 -4.93 2.29 3.65
C THR A 4 -4.26 3.42 4.44
N LYS A 5 -3.04 3.18 4.93
CA LYS A 5 -2.33 4.11 5.82
C LYS A 5 -1.42 5.04 5.00
N TYR A 6 -0.14 5.08 5.34
CA TYR A 6 0.82 6.00 4.75
C TYR A 6 0.98 5.85 3.23
N MET A 7 0.79 4.66 2.67
CA MET A 7 1.01 4.42 1.24
C MET A 7 0.07 5.29 0.38
N ILE A 8 -1.24 5.28 0.66
CA ILE A 8 -2.15 6.21 -0.01
C ILE A 8 -2.10 7.62 0.60
N GLY A 9 -2.09 7.72 1.93
CA GLY A 9 -1.98 8.99 2.67
C GLY A 9 -3.22 9.89 2.64
N LEU A 10 -4.31 9.49 1.97
CA LEU A 10 -5.53 10.30 1.77
C LEU A 10 -6.79 9.69 2.43
N SER A 11 -6.65 8.57 3.15
CA SER A 11 -7.72 7.89 3.90
C SER A 11 -8.98 7.51 3.08
N ASP A 12 -8.85 7.42 1.75
CA ASP A 12 -9.94 7.22 0.79
C ASP A 12 -10.01 5.81 0.18
N VAL A 13 -9.07 4.92 0.50
CA VAL A 13 -9.02 3.54 -0.04
C VAL A 13 -8.65 2.53 1.04
N VAL A 14 -9.27 1.33 0.98
CA VAL A 14 -8.90 0.18 1.79
C VAL A 14 -8.24 -0.88 0.91
N MET A 15 -6.91 -1.03 1.00
CA MET A 15 -6.17 -1.99 0.17
C MET A 15 -5.00 -2.61 0.93
N GLY A 16 -4.64 -3.84 0.56
CA GLY A 16 -3.44 -4.53 1.03
C GLY A 16 -2.48 -4.84 -0.12
N ALA A 17 -1.19 -4.94 0.19
CA ALA A 17 -0.20 -5.51 -0.72
C ALA A 17 0.80 -6.40 0.01
N ILE A 18 1.31 -7.38 -0.73
CA ILE A 18 2.38 -8.29 -0.32
C ILE A 18 3.50 -8.13 -1.37
N ALA A 19 4.74 -8.02 -0.91
CA ALA A 19 5.93 -8.01 -1.76
C ALA A 19 6.91 -9.04 -1.20
N THR A 20 7.45 -9.89 -2.06
CA THR A 20 8.40 -10.95 -1.70
C THR A 20 9.40 -11.13 -2.84
N ASN A 21 10.63 -11.52 -2.50
CA ASN A 21 11.68 -11.89 -3.47
C ASN A 21 11.75 -13.42 -3.69
N ASN A 22 11.01 -14.21 -2.92
CA ASN A 22 10.97 -15.67 -3.05
C ASN A 22 9.86 -16.06 -4.04
N GLN A 23 10.25 -16.74 -5.11
CA GLN A 23 9.34 -17.15 -6.19
C GLN A 23 8.30 -18.18 -5.73
N ASP A 24 8.69 -19.17 -4.93
CA ASP A 24 7.77 -20.20 -4.43
C ASP A 24 6.65 -19.57 -3.58
N LEU A 25 7.02 -18.61 -2.73
CA LEU A 25 6.04 -17.86 -1.94
C LEU A 25 5.15 -16.97 -2.82
N TYR A 26 5.70 -16.38 -3.88
CA TYR A 26 4.92 -15.58 -4.82
C TYR A 26 3.86 -16.43 -5.51
N ASP A 27 4.22 -17.61 -6.01
CA ASP A 27 3.32 -18.49 -6.75
C ASP A 27 2.16 -18.97 -5.87
N ILE A 28 2.46 -19.34 -4.62
CA ILE A 28 1.45 -19.72 -3.62
C ILE A 28 0.50 -18.55 -3.34
N MET A 29 1.03 -17.35 -3.08
CA MET A 29 0.20 -16.17 -2.80
C MET A 29 -0.64 -15.75 -4.00
N LYS A 30 -0.10 -15.89 -5.21
CA LYS A 30 -0.80 -15.58 -6.46
C LYS A 30 -1.96 -16.55 -6.71
N TYR A 31 -1.76 -17.83 -6.42
CA TYR A 31 -2.81 -18.83 -6.44
C TYR A 31 -3.95 -18.44 -5.50
N TYR A 32 -3.66 -18.16 -4.23
CA TYR A 32 -4.68 -17.76 -3.26
C TYR A 32 -5.40 -16.46 -3.64
N GLN A 33 -4.69 -15.47 -4.20
CA GLN A 33 -5.31 -14.22 -4.64
C GLN A 33 -6.43 -14.45 -5.68
N ILE A 34 -6.21 -15.37 -6.61
CA ILE A 34 -7.19 -15.72 -7.65
C ILE A 34 -8.28 -16.62 -7.06
N SER A 35 -7.91 -17.67 -6.31
CA SER A 35 -8.86 -18.64 -5.75
C SER A 35 -9.83 -18.05 -4.73
N LEU A 36 -9.39 -17.08 -3.94
CA LEU A 36 -10.22 -16.42 -2.92
C LEU A 36 -10.93 -15.17 -3.46
N CYS A 37 -10.67 -14.79 -4.73
CA CYS A 37 -11.18 -13.58 -5.35
C CYS A 37 -10.91 -12.29 -4.55
N THR A 38 -9.86 -12.27 -3.73
CA THR A 38 -9.49 -11.11 -2.89
C THR A 38 -8.65 -10.14 -3.71
N VAL A 39 -9.27 -9.51 -4.70
CA VAL A 39 -8.64 -8.52 -5.58
C VAL A 39 -9.23 -7.12 -5.37
N PRO A 40 -8.41 -6.06 -5.35
CA PRO A 40 -8.89 -4.69 -5.20
C PRO A 40 -9.57 -4.18 -6.47
N SER A 41 -10.41 -3.16 -6.33
CA SER A 41 -10.99 -2.47 -7.48
C SER A 41 -9.90 -1.80 -8.33
N PRO A 42 -9.97 -1.83 -9.68
CA PRO A 42 -9.02 -1.11 -10.53
C PRO A 42 -8.94 0.39 -10.22
N PHE A 43 -10.06 0.99 -9.78
CA PHE A 43 -10.09 2.40 -9.36
C PHE A 43 -9.30 2.63 -8.07
N GLU A 44 -9.40 1.73 -7.10
CA GLU A 44 -8.62 1.79 -5.86
C GLU A 44 -7.12 1.65 -6.13
N CYS A 45 -6.73 0.79 -7.07
CA CYS A 45 -5.35 0.67 -7.54
C CYS A 45 -4.82 1.99 -8.10
N LEU A 46 -5.62 2.71 -8.90
CA LEU A 46 -5.26 4.02 -9.45
C LEU A 46 -5.05 5.06 -8.35
N LEU A 47 -5.97 5.12 -7.38
CA LEU A 47 -5.89 6.05 -6.25
C LEU A 47 -4.66 5.80 -5.38
N VAL A 48 -4.30 4.53 -5.14
CA VAL A 48 -3.08 4.19 -4.42
C VAL A 48 -1.85 4.59 -5.23
N ASN A 49 -1.82 4.31 -6.53
CA ASN A 49 -0.71 4.71 -7.40
C ASN A 49 -0.52 6.24 -7.44
N ARG A 50 -1.62 7.01 -7.39
CA ARG A 50 -1.58 8.48 -7.22
C ARG A 50 -0.93 8.86 -5.89
N GLY A 51 -1.32 8.23 -4.77
CA GLY A 51 -0.78 8.51 -3.44
C GLY A 51 0.71 8.18 -3.28
N LEU A 52 1.18 7.11 -3.94
CA LEU A 52 2.59 6.68 -3.89
C LEU A 52 3.55 7.73 -4.45
N LYS A 53 3.12 8.51 -5.46
CA LYS A 53 3.97 9.56 -6.07
C LYS A 53 4.39 10.65 -5.08
N SER A 54 3.57 10.93 -4.06
CA SER A 54 3.89 11.95 -3.04
C SER A 54 4.41 11.34 -1.73
N LEU A 55 4.60 10.01 -1.68
CA LEU A 55 4.94 9.30 -0.44
C LEU A 55 6.24 9.81 0.20
N HIS A 56 7.28 10.03 -0.60
CA HIS A 56 8.59 10.48 -0.11
C HIS A 56 8.50 11.83 0.60
N PHE A 57 7.88 12.84 -0.02
CA PHE A 57 7.65 14.14 0.61
C PHE A 57 6.78 14.07 1.86
N ARG A 58 5.74 13.22 1.86
CA ARG A 58 4.83 13.08 3.02
C ARG A 58 5.54 12.44 4.20
N ILE A 59 6.34 11.40 3.98
CA ILE A 59 7.05 10.71 5.08
C ILE A 59 8.08 11.63 5.72
N GLU A 60 8.87 12.37 4.93
CA GLU A 60 9.81 13.36 5.47
C GLU A 60 9.09 14.36 6.37
N ARG A 61 7.96 14.93 5.91
CA ARG A 61 7.20 15.89 6.69
C ARG A 61 6.54 15.28 7.94
N HIS A 62 6.09 14.04 7.86
CA HIS A 62 5.56 13.31 9.02
C HIS A 62 6.64 13.11 10.08
N ILE A 63 7.88 12.80 9.69
CA ILE A 63 9.01 12.63 10.61
C ILE A 63 9.36 13.97 11.26
N GLU A 64 9.53 15.04 10.48
CA GLU A 64 9.84 16.38 11.00
C GLU A 64 8.78 16.88 12.00
N ASN A 65 7.50 16.67 11.69
CA ASN A 65 6.41 17.09 12.57
C ASN A 65 6.36 16.24 13.84
N ALA A 66 6.57 14.92 13.74
CA ALA A 66 6.59 14.04 14.90
C ALA A 66 7.72 14.41 15.87
N GLN A 67 8.90 14.76 15.36
CA GLN A 67 10.04 15.21 16.18
C GLN A 67 9.78 16.53 16.92
N LYS A 68 8.93 17.42 16.38
CA LYS A 68 8.55 18.66 17.05
C LYS A 68 7.48 18.48 18.13
N VAL A 69 6.70 17.41 18.03
CA VAL A 69 5.61 17.09 18.97
C VAL A 69 6.11 16.22 20.13
N ALA A 70 7.13 15.39 19.88
CA ALA A 70 7.79 14.55 20.89
C ALA A 70 8.58 15.38 21.91
#